data_AF-A0A942E1E5-F1
#
_entry.id   AF-A0A942E1E5-F1
#
_cell.length_a   1.000
_cell.length_b   1.000
_cell.length_c   1.000
_cell.angle_alpha   90.00
_cell.angle_beta   90.00
_cell.angle_gamma   90.00
#
_symmetry.space_group_name_H-M   'P 1'
#
loop_
_entity.id
_entity.type
_entity.pdbx_description
1 polymer ?
#
loop_
_entity_poly.entity_id
_entity_poly.type
_entity_poly.pdbx_seq_one_letter_code
_entity_poly.pdbx_strand_id
1 'polypeptide(L)'
;MKSAMTILEMATRDKTEMARRIGCQSPWPQGGTMETVAVDSAVYFAPRSFRVAVNDMGNDLFLPPAGEAPWRGFIERFFGTFAHQMFNYFNGRTWGSVAAKGDYDSEANAAAVADQVAECIIRWAVDGYHNTPHSG
;
A
#
# COMPACT_ATOMS: atom_id res chain seq x y z
N MET A 1 -13.65 2.20 8.42
CA MET A 1 -13.26 1.51 9.67
C MET A 1 -12.77 0.08 9.41
N LYS A 2 -13.52 -0.77 8.68
CA LYS A 2 -13.08 -2.14 8.34
C LYS A 2 -11.68 -2.17 7.69
N SER A 3 -11.43 -1.33 6.69
CA SER A 3 -10.17 -1.35 5.93
C SER A 3 -8.92 -1.08 6.77
N ALA A 4 -8.96 -0.13 7.73
CA ALA A 4 -7.80 0.19 8.58
C ALA A 4 -7.44 -0.98 9.52
N MET A 5 -8.45 -1.64 10.10
CA MET A 5 -8.25 -2.81 10.93
C MET A 5 -7.72 -4.01 10.13
N THR A 6 -8.26 -4.23 8.92
CA THR A 6 -7.78 -5.31 8.03
C THR A 6 -6.32 -5.10 7.61
N ILE A 7 -5.90 -3.86 7.37
CA ILE A 7 -4.49 -3.55 7.06
C ILE A 7 -3.60 -3.88 8.27
N LEU A 8 -3.99 -3.48 9.47
CA LEU A 8 -3.24 -3.77 10.70
C LEU A 8 -3.11 -5.29 10.93
N GLU A 9 -4.20 -6.03 10.74
CA GLU A 9 -4.25 -7.49 10.82
C GLU A 9 -3.35 -8.16 9.76
N MET A 10 -3.37 -7.70 8.51
CA MET A 10 -2.50 -8.24 7.46
C MET A 10 -1.02 -7.90 7.69
N ALA A 11 -0.73 -6.72 8.24
CA ALA A 11 0.62 -6.30 8.53
C ALA A 11 1.30 -7.24 9.54
N THR A 12 0.55 -7.73 10.52
CA THR A 12 1.09 -8.50 11.65
C THR A 12 1.12 -10.01 11.43
N ARG A 13 0.34 -10.51 10.47
CA ARG A 13 0.29 -11.94 10.15
C ARG A 13 1.47 -12.41 9.30
N ASP A 14 1.80 -13.69 9.48
CA ASP A 14 2.60 -14.43 8.52
C ASP A 14 1.84 -14.52 7.18
N LYS A 15 2.47 -14.00 6.13
CA LYS A 15 1.92 -13.92 4.77
C LYS A 15 2.57 -14.95 3.83
N THR A 16 3.36 -15.89 4.35
CA THR A 16 4.06 -16.90 3.55
C THR A 16 3.11 -17.72 2.67
N GLU A 17 1.99 -18.19 3.22
CA GLU A 17 1.01 -18.97 2.45
C GLU A 17 0.31 -18.14 1.37
N MET A 18 0.07 -16.85 1.63
CA MET A 18 -0.50 -15.92 0.65
C MET A 18 0.46 -15.73 -0.54
N ALA A 19 1.74 -15.46 -0.25
CA ALA A 19 2.79 -15.36 -1.27
C ALA A 19 2.90 -16.64 -2.10
N ARG A 20 2.86 -17.80 -1.43
CA ARG A 20 2.92 -19.12 -2.08
C ARG A 20 1.75 -19.36 -3.03
N ARG A 21 0.51 -19.08 -2.61
CA ARG A 21 -0.69 -19.26 -3.43
C ARG A 21 -0.68 -18.40 -4.69
N ILE A 22 -0.20 -17.16 -4.56
CA ILE A 22 -0.05 -16.23 -5.68
C ILE A 22 1.13 -16.61 -6.58
N GLY A 23 2.01 -17.51 -6.12
CA GLY A 23 3.16 -17.98 -6.88
C GLY A 23 4.30 -16.98 -6.91
N CYS A 24 4.52 -16.25 -5.81
CA CYS A 24 5.72 -15.45 -5.61
C CYS A 24 6.97 -16.35 -5.55
N GLN A 25 8.09 -15.84 -6.05
CA GLN A 25 9.36 -16.57 -6.09
C GLN A 25 10.21 -16.34 -4.82
N SER A 26 9.99 -15.19 -4.17
CA SER A 26 10.71 -14.75 -2.98
C SER A 26 9.87 -15.01 -1.73
N PRO A 27 10.51 -15.25 -0.56
CA PRO A 27 9.79 -15.30 0.70
C PRO A 27 9.19 -13.93 1.03
N TRP A 28 8.07 -13.93 1.77
CA TRP A 28 7.48 -12.71 2.35
C TRP A 28 7.69 -12.70 3.88
N PRO A 29 8.90 -12.39 4.37
CA PRO A 29 9.23 -12.47 5.80
C PRO A 29 8.62 -11.33 6.62
N GLN A 30 8.18 -10.23 5.99
CA GLN A 30 7.60 -9.09 6.69
C GLN A 30 6.28 -9.47 7.37
N GLY A 31 6.28 -9.43 8.70
CA GLY A 31 5.15 -9.75 9.56
C GLY A 31 5.53 -9.55 11.03
N GLY A 32 4.65 -9.92 11.95
CA GLY A 32 4.88 -9.80 13.39
C GLY A 32 4.55 -8.42 13.96
N THR A 33 5.10 -8.13 15.14
CA THR A 33 4.84 -6.88 15.86
C THR A 33 5.78 -5.79 15.38
N MET A 34 5.22 -4.71 14.84
CA MET A 34 5.99 -3.50 14.48
C MET A 34 6.29 -2.68 15.74
N GLU A 35 7.31 -1.83 15.71
CA GLU A 35 7.56 -0.87 16.80
C GLU A 35 6.59 0.32 16.68
N THR A 36 6.50 0.90 15.47
CA THR A 36 5.70 2.11 15.22
C THR A 36 4.80 1.93 14.01
N VAL A 37 3.54 2.30 14.16
CA VAL A 37 2.54 2.44 13.10
C VAL A 37 2.41 3.92 12.75
N ALA A 38 3.04 4.32 11.65
CA ALA A 38 2.91 5.68 11.11
C ALA A 38 1.78 5.72 10.06
N VAL A 39 0.77 6.55 10.31
CA VAL A 39 -0.37 6.72 9.40
C VAL A 39 -0.56 8.20 9.08
N ASP A 40 -1.22 8.49 7.96
CA ASP A 40 -1.67 9.86 7.72
C ASP A 40 -2.78 10.25 8.71
N SER A 41 -2.96 11.54 8.91
CA SER A 41 -4.03 12.07 9.78
C SER A 41 -5.41 12.01 9.12
N ALA A 42 -5.65 11.03 8.23
CA ALA A 42 -6.93 10.84 7.57
C ALA A 42 -8.01 10.37 8.55
N VAL A 43 -9.26 10.76 8.25
CA VAL A 43 -10.45 10.42 9.05
C VAL A 43 -10.66 8.92 9.26
N TYR A 44 -10.05 8.06 8.42
CA TYR A 44 -10.17 6.61 8.55
C TYR A 44 -9.28 6.01 9.66
N PHE A 45 -8.21 6.71 10.08
CA PHE A 45 -7.34 6.32 11.20
C PHE A 45 -7.66 7.08 12.50
N ALA A 46 -8.53 8.09 12.43
CA ALA A 46 -9.04 8.82 13.58
C ALA A 46 -9.84 8.00 14.62
N PRO A 47 -10.60 6.93 14.27
CA PRO A 47 -11.44 6.23 15.24
C PRO A 47 -10.66 5.66 16.43
N ARG A 48 -11.27 5.75 17.63
CA ARG A 48 -10.69 5.22 18.89
C ARG A 48 -10.34 3.73 18.80
N SER A 49 -11.14 2.94 18.08
CA SER A 49 -10.93 1.49 17.92
C SER A 49 -9.57 1.17 17.29
N PHE A 50 -9.15 1.92 16.27
CA PHE A 50 -7.85 1.73 15.65
C PHE A 50 -6.71 2.04 16.63
N ARG A 51 -6.82 3.18 17.35
CA ARG A 51 -5.82 3.56 18.36
C ARG A 51 -5.70 2.52 19.46
N VAL A 52 -6.83 2.01 19.96
CA VAL A 52 -6.85 0.96 20.98
C VAL A 52 -6.16 -0.30 20.46
N ALA A 53 -6.45 -0.73 19.24
CA ALA A 53 -5.83 -1.92 18.66
C ALA A 53 -4.31 -1.79 18.48
N VAL A 54 -3.82 -0.63 18.05
CA VAL A 54 -2.38 -0.36 17.92
C VAL A 54 -1.70 -0.40 19.30
N ASN A 55 -2.29 0.25 20.31
CA ASN A 55 -1.75 0.25 21.67
C ASN A 55 -1.79 -1.14 22.34
N ASP A 56 -2.87 -1.90 22.14
CA ASP A 56 -3.03 -3.27 22.71
C ASP A 56 -1.99 -4.24 22.15
N MET A 57 -1.53 -4.00 20.91
CA MET A 57 -0.45 -4.75 20.29
C MET A 57 0.95 -4.37 20.82
N GLY A 58 1.05 -3.30 21.61
CA GLY A 58 2.32 -2.76 22.12
C GLY A 58 3.04 -1.84 21.14
N ASN A 59 2.33 -1.28 20.15
CA ASN A 59 2.91 -0.44 19.11
C ASN A 59 2.69 1.06 19.38
N ASP A 60 3.66 1.87 18.99
CA ASP A 60 3.51 3.32 18.95
C ASP A 60 2.67 3.76 17.75
N LEU A 61 1.75 4.71 17.95
CA LEU A 61 0.98 5.32 16.86
C LEU A 61 1.54 6.70 16.54
N PHE A 62 2.11 6.87 15.35
CA PHE A 62 2.57 8.15 14.86
C PHE A 62 1.55 8.76 13.88
N LEU A 63 1.10 9.97 14.21
CA LEU A 63 0.20 10.80 13.40
C LEU A 63 0.90 12.14 13.18
N PRO A 64 1.27 12.52 11.95
CA PRO A 64 1.91 13.80 11.70
C PRO A 64 0.93 14.95 11.99
N PRO A 65 1.42 16.12 12.46
CA PRO A 65 0.58 17.30 12.63
C PRO A 65 -0.18 17.62 11.33
N ALA A 66 -1.45 17.98 11.46
CA ALA A 66 -2.27 18.30 10.29
C ALA A 66 -1.66 19.49 9.53
N GLY A 67 -1.42 19.31 8.23
CA GLY A 67 -0.84 20.34 7.36
C GLY A 67 0.68 20.22 7.15
N GLU A 68 1.37 19.31 7.84
CA GLU A 68 2.82 19.14 7.65
C GLU A 68 3.13 18.06 6.60
N ALA A 69 3.00 18.43 5.33
CA ALA A 69 3.42 17.65 4.18
C ALA A 69 4.87 17.09 4.23
N PRO A 70 5.87 17.77 4.82
CA PRO A 70 7.26 17.27 4.82
C PRO A 70 7.44 15.89 5.46
N TRP A 71 6.63 15.54 6.46
CA TRP A 71 6.70 14.24 7.14
C TRP A 71 6.18 13.07 6.30
N ARG A 72 5.55 13.35 5.14
CA ARG A 72 5.00 12.34 4.24
C ARG A 72 5.83 12.10 2.98
N GLY A 73 6.97 12.77 2.81
CA GLY A 73 7.77 12.67 1.59
C GLY A 73 8.20 11.23 1.25
N PHE A 74 8.48 10.40 2.25
CA PHE A 74 8.82 8.98 2.04
C PHE A 74 7.64 8.18 1.48
N ILE A 75 6.46 8.28 2.10
CA ILE A 75 5.29 7.51 1.66
C ILE A 75 4.74 8.02 0.32
N GLU A 76 4.81 9.33 0.08
CA GLU A 76 4.44 9.93 -1.21
C GLU A 76 5.38 9.45 -2.34
N ARG A 77 6.71 9.42 -2.08
CA ARG A 77 7.68 8.84 -3.01
C ARG A 77 7.40 7.37 -3.26
N PHE A 78 7.14 6.58 -2.21
CA PHE A 78 6.77 5.17 -2.33
C PHE A 78 5.55 4.98 -3.24
N PHE A 79 4.47 5.75 -3.05
CA PHE A 79 3.29 5.67 -3.91
C PHE A 79 3.59 6.10 -5.35
N GLY A 80 4.46 7.09 -5.55
CA GLY A 80 4.95 7.45 -6.88
C GLY A 80 5.69 6.31 -7.57
N THR A 81 6.62 5.64 -6.86
CA THR A 81 7.34 4.46 -7.37
C THR A 81 6.39 3.31 -7.68
N PHE A 82 5.46 3.01 -6.77
CA PHE A 82 4.45 1.98 -6.96
C PHE A 82 3.60 2.24 -8.20
N ALA A 83 3.08 3.46 -8.34
CA ALA A 83 2.23 3.81 -9.48
C ALA A 83 3.01 3.74 -10.79
N HIS A 84 4.26 4.22 -10.80
CA HIS A 84 5.12 4.17 -11.97
C HIS A 84 5.53 2.74 -12.35
N GLN A 85 5.85 1.87 -11.38
CA GLN A 85 6.31 0.53 -11.70
C GLN A 85 5.17 -0.44 -12.01
N MET A 86 4.07 -0.38 -11.27
CA MET A 86 3.02 -1.40 -11.35
C MET A 86 1.95 -1.04 -12.37
N PHE A 87 1.37 0.16 -12.28
CA PHE A 87 0.27 0.52 -13.17
C PHE A 87 0.73 0.70 -14.61
N ASN A 88 2.04 0.84 -14.88
CA ASN A 88 2.63 0.85 -16.21
C ASN A 88 2.29 -0.34 -17.12
N TYR A 89 1.75 -1.41 -16.58
CA TYR A 89 1.34 -2.60 -17.32
C TYR A 89 -0.18 -2.77 -17.49
N PHE A 90 -1.00 -1.84 -16.97
CA PHE A 90 -2.47 -1.90 -17.06
C PHE A 90 -3.06 -0.88 -18.05
N ASN A 91 -4.10 -1.28 -18.78
CA ASN A 91 -4.95 -0.40 -19.60
C ASN A 91 -6.03 0.25 -18.72
N GLY A 92 -6.49 1.45 -19.06
CA GLY A 92 -7.53 2.17 -18.29
C GLY A 92 -7.03 3.08 -17.16
N ARG A 93 -5.75 3.47 -17.17
CA ARG A 93 -5.21 4.38 -16.13
C ARG A 93 -5.81 5.77 -16.17
N THR A 94 -6.01 6.36 -14.99
CA THR A 94 -6.13 7.81 -14.82
C THR A 94 -4.72 8.38 -14.70
N TRP A 95 -4.28 9.11 -15.72
CA TRP A 95 -2.99 9.78 -15.71
C TRP A 95 -2.97 10.90 -14.64
N GLY A 96 -1.80 11.19 -14.08
CA GLY A 96 -1.61 12.17 -13.00
C GLY A 96 -1.98 13.62 -13.35
N SER A 97 -2.39 13.90 -14.59
CA SER A 97 -2.99 15.17 -15.00
C SER A 97 -3.97 14.97 -16.16
N VAL A 98 -4.97 15.85 -16.27
CA VAL A 98 -5.91 15.87 -17.41
C VAL A 98 -5.17 16.06 -18.75
N ALA A 99 -4.06 16.81 -18.74
CA ALA A 99 -3.23 17.02 -19.92
C ALA A 99 -2.48 15.75 -20.38
N ALA A 100 -2.11 14.86 -19.45
CA ALA A 100 -1.52 13.56 -19.78
C ALA A 100 -2.59 12.52 -20.18
N LYS A 101 -3.86 12.75 -19.83
CA LYS A 101 -5.00 11.89 -20.16
C LYS A 101 -5.47 12.04 -21.61
N GLY A 102 -5.36 13.23 -22.21
CA GLY A 102 -5.87 13.49 -23.56
C GLY A 102 -7.36 13.12 -23.69
N ASP A 103 -7.76 12.56 -24.85
CA ASP A 103 -9.12 12.05 -25.11
C ASP A 103 -9.32 10.58 -24.66
N TYR A 104 -8.46 10.05 -23.79
CA TYR A 104 -8.52 8.65 -23.38
C TYR A 104 -9.62 8.40 -22.36
N ASP A 105 -10.62 7.60 -22.75
CA ASP A 105 -11.67 7.12 -21.86
C ASP A 105 -11.15 5.98 -20.97
N SER A 106 -10.62 6.35 -19.81
CA SER A 106 -10.12 5.43 -18.80
C SER A 106 -11.20 4.48 -18.26
N GLU A 107 -12.47 4.91 -18.21
CA GLU A 107 -13.57 4.10 -17.66
C GLU A 107 -14.00 3.02 -18.66
N ALA A 108 -14.10 3.35 -19.95
CA ALA A 108 -14.43 2.38 -20.99
C ALA A 108 -13.31 1.33 -21.22
N ASN A 109 -12.07 1.65 -20.87
CA ASN A 109 -10.90 0.78 -21.08
C ASN A 109 -10.38 0.08 -19.80
N ALA A 110 -11.08 0.22 -18.67
CA ALA A 110 -10.77 -0.49 -17.43
C ALA A 110 -11.13 -1.98 -17.55
N ALA A 111 -10.24 -2.75 -18.18
CA ALA A 111 -10.44 -4.17 -18.46
C ALA A 111 -9.87 -5.11 -17.38
N ALA A 112 -9.29 -4.57 -16.30
CA ALA A 112 -8.59 -5.36 -15.29
C ALA A 112 -9.54 -5.91 -14.22
N VAL A 113 -9.51 -7.23 -14.01
CA VAL A 113 -10.23 -7.89 -12.92
C VAL A 113 -9.56 -7.54 -11.59
N ALA A 114 -10.33 -7.10 -10.60
CA ALA A 114 -9.79 -6.63 -9.32
C ALA A 114 -8.87 -7.65 -8.63
N ASP A 115 -9.22 -8.94 -8.67
CA ASP A 115 -8.40 -10.02 -8.11
C ASP A 115 -7.05 -10.15 -8.83
N GLN A 116 -7.02 -10.02 -10.17
CA GLN A 116 -5.78 -10.04 -10.94
C GLN A 116 -4.89 -8.85 -10.60
N VAL A 117 -5.47 -7.66 -10.40
CA VAL A 117 -4.72 -6.48 -9.96
C VAL A 117 -4.12 -6.73 -8.57
N ALA A 118 -4.88 -7.32 -7.64
CA ALA A 118 -4.40 -7.65 -6.30
C ALA A 118 -3.23 -8.65 -6.33
N GLU A 119 -3.30 -9.69 -7.17
CA GLU A 119 -2.19 -10.64 -7.37
C GLU A 119 -0.94 -9.95 -7.94
N CYS A 120 -1.12 -9.06 -8.92
CA CYS A 120 -0.02 -8.28 -9.49
C CYS A 120 0.63 -7.35 -8.45
N ILE A 121 -0.17 -6.70 -7.59
CA ILE A 121 0.35 -5.86 -6.50
C ILE A 121 1.20 -6.70 -5.55
N ILE A 122 0.74 -7.90 -5.18
CA ILE A 122 1.47 -8.78 -4.26
C ILE A 122 2.78 -9.25 -4.89
N ARG A 123 2.76 -9.71 -6.15
CA ARG A 123 3.99 -10.07 -6.87
C ARG A 123 4.96 -8.91 -6.99
N TRP A 124 4.45 -7.72 -7.33
CA TRP A 124 5.28 -6.52 -7.39
C TRP A 124 5.94 -6.23 -6.03
N ALA A 125 5.19 -6.30 -4.92
CA ALA A 125 5.74 -6.02 -3.59
C ALA A 125 6.78 -7.05 -3.17
N VAL A 126 6.46 -8.35 -3.31
CA VAL A 126 7.27 -9.46 -2.81
C VAL A 126 8.48 -9.75 -3.68
N ASP A 127 8.30 -9.85 -4.99
CA ASP A 127 9.36 -10.26 -5.92
C ASP A 127 10.11 -9.08 -6.51
N GLY A 128 9.43 -7.94 -6.71
CA GLY A 128 10.02 -6.74 -7.29
C GLY A 128 10.60 -5.81 -6.22
N TYR A 129 9.72 -5.11 -5.53
CA TYR A 129 10.07 -3.98 -4.66
C TYR A 129 11.05 -4.39 -3.56
N HIS A 130 10.71 -5.38 -2.72
CA HIS A 130 11.56 -5.82 -1.61
C HIS A 130 12.94 -6.38 -2.02
N ASN A 131 13.12 -6.77 -3.28
CA ASN A 131 14.39 -7.31 -3.80
C ASN A 131 15.17 -6.28 -4.63
N THR A 132 14.78 -5.00 -4.62
CA THR A 132 15.51 -3.94 -5.31
C THR A 132 16.19 -2.98 -4.34
N PRO A 133 17.35 -2.41 -4.69
CA PRO A 133 17.97 -1.37 -3.87
C PRO A 133 17.05 -0.14 -3.73
N HIS A 134 16.92 0.37 -2.51
CA HIS A 134 16.19 1.59 -2.19
C HIS A 134 17.16 2.68 -1.72
N SER A 135 17.00 3.90 -2.21
CA SER A 135 17.96 4.99 -1.95
C SER A 135 17.76 5.73 -0.62
N GLY A 136 16.69 5.42 0.14
CA GLY A 136 16.27 6.26 1.28
C GLY A 136 15.66 7.59 0.83
#